data_AF-A0A8S1F955-F1
#
_entry.id   AF-A0A8S1F955-F1
#
_cell.length_a   1.000
_cell.length_b   1.000
_cell.length_c   1.000
_cell.angle_alpha   90.00
_cell.angle_beta   90.00
_cell.angle_gamma   90.00
#
_symmetry.space_group_name_H-M   'P 1'
#
loop_
_entity.id
_entity.type
_entity.pdbx_description
1 polymer ?
#
loop_
_entity_poly.entity_id
_entity_poly.type
_entity_poly.pdbx_seq_one_letter_code
_entity_poly.pdbx_strand_id
1 'polypeptide(L)'
;MHDAVEKKKKGLRLVARKSIMSKWRKLNSDDSDVPPSTEPEINESPSHILRLKLSEAVAADPSLDGVPLPTFFRYAIDYIEEHGLTTEGIYRLSPPKNRLDELERKANNREPLYFADVHDATGLIKRFLRQTPEPVLPVEFERIAESCQCGLAFATQLKPGAICTCGKVQEMKEALKLLEIERKTLFYYVFLHAQNVMTKEKENKMGLQALGLLLQTVLEMSRKLVCFSVHAIRAFDGRPVEGGCYLLEESFEIVK
;
A
#
# COMPACT_ATOMS: atom_id res chain seq x y z
N MET A 1 -47.72 -9.97 -9.26
CA MET A 1 -47.03 -11.15 -8.69
C MET A 1 -45.70 -11.25 -9.43
N HIS A 2 -44.67 -10.53 -8.96
CA HIS A 2 -43.63 -11.04 -8.03
C HIS A 2 -42.96 -12.28 -8.66
N ASP A 3 -41.69 -12.32 -9.05
CA ASP A 3 -40.48 -11.77 -8.42
C ASP A 3 -39.33 -11.62 -9.43
N ALA A 4 -38.58 -10.51 -9.34
CA ALA A 4 -37.25 -10.40 -9.94
C ALA A 4 -36.22 -10.44 -8.81
N VAL A 5 -35.46 -11.53 -8.76
CA VAL A 5 -34.42 -11.83 -7.77
C VAL A 5 -33.33 -10.77 -7.81
N GLU A 6 -33.24 -10.00 -6.73
CA GLU A 6 -32.24 -8.97 -6.49
C GLU A 6 -30.86 -9.63 -6.22
N LYS A 7 -30.00 -9.69 -7.24
CA LYS A 7 -28.60 -10.14 -7.09
C LYS A 7 -27.78 -9.05 -6.37
N LYS A 8 -27.66 -9.17 -5.04
CA LYS A 8 -26.70 -8.42 -4.22
C LYS A 8 -25.26 -8.63 -4.72
N LYS A 9 -24.70 -7.64 -5.43
CA LYS A 9 -23.27 -7.55 -5.73
C LYS A 9 -22.52 -6.99 -4.51
N LYS A 10 -21.66 -7.82 -3.90
CA LYS A 10 -20.85 -7.49 -2.72
C LYS A 10 -19.75 -6.51 -3.10
N GLY A 11 -19.66 -5.38 -2.39
CA GLY A 11 -18.65 -4.35 -2.64
C GLY A 11 -17.22 -4.84 -2.37
N LEU A 12 -16.26 -4.31 -3.14
CA LEU A 12 -14.83 -4.50 -2.94
C LEU A 12 -14.39 -3.89 -1.60
N ARG A 13 -14.26 -4.72 -0.56
CA ARG A 13 -13.46 -4.43 0.64
C ARG A 13 -12.22 -5.31 0.64
N LEU A 14 -11.03 -4.77 0.88
CA LEU A 14 -9.86 -5.53 1.34
C LEU A 14 -10.20 -6.13 2.71
N VAL A 15 -10.82 -7.31 2.73
CA VAL A 15 -11.03 -8.05 3.98
C VAL A 15 -10.53 -9.45 3.73
N ALA A 16 -9.58 -9.80 4.58
CA ALA A 16 -8.69 -10.95 4.58
C ALA A 16 -9.35 -12.27 4.16
N ARG A 17 -8.70 -13.00 3.25
CA ARG A 17 -8.73 -14.46 3.35
C ARG A 17 -7.96 -14.85 4.61
N LYS A 18 -8.58 -15.70 5.44
CA LYS A 18 -8.03 -16.33 6.65
C LYS A 18 -6.81 -17.27 6.39
N SER A 19 -5.98 -17.04 5.36
CA SER A 19 -4.96 -18.00 4.93
C SER A 19 -3.54 -17.46 4.81
N ILE A 20 -3.31 -16.14 4.79
CA ILE A 20 -1.95 -15.58 4.61
C ILE A 20 -1.27 -15.35 5.97
N MET A 21 -1.97 -14.74 6.93
CA MET A 21 -1.50 -14.61 8.33
C MET A 21 -1.16 -15.94 9.01
N SER A 22 -1.88 -17.02 8.71
CA SER A 22 -1.54 -18.36 9.19
C SER A 22 -0.26 -18.89 8.56
N LYS A 23 0.02 -18.56 7.29
CA LYS A 23 1.29 -18.89 6.63
C LYS A 23 2.44 -18.10 7.23
N TRP A 24 2.27 -16.80 7.50
CA TRP A 24 3.26 -15.99 8.23
C TRP A 24 3.56 -16.56 9.62
N ARG A 25 2.51 -16.90 10.39
CA ARG A 25 2.69 -17.52 11.72
C ARG A 25 3.43 -18.85 11.65
N LYS A 26 3.19 -19.66 10.61
CA LYS A 26 3.86 -20.96 10.43
C LYS A 26 5.33 -20.79 10.06
N LEU A 27 5.65 -19.85 9.17
CA LEU A 27 7.05 -19.47 8.87
C LEU A 27 7.79 -18.96 10.11
N ASN A 28 7.08 -18.29 11.01
CA ASN A 28 7.67 -17.78 12.26
C ASN A 28 7.71 -18.83 13.39
N SER A 29 6.97 -19.95 13.30
CA SER A 29 6.91 -20.98 14.35
C SER A 29 7.89 -22.14 14.11
N ASP A 30 8.18 -22.45 12.86
CA ASP A 30 9.00 -23.61 12.48
C ASP A 30 10.52 -23.41 12.74
N ASP A 31 10.94 -22.24 13.27
CA ASP A 31 12.36 -21.86 13.46
C ASP A 31 12.85 -22.00 14.92
N SER A 32 12.18 -22.81 15.74
CA SER A 32 12.49 -22.96 17.18
C SER A 32 13.30 -24.20 17.58
N ASP A 33 13.71 -25.06 16.64
CA ASP A 33 14.57 -26.21 16.95
C ASP A 33 15.52 -26.54 15.79
N VAL A 34 16.73 -25.96 15.77
CA VAL A 34 17.83 -26.40 14.89
C VAL A 34 19.14 -26.51 15.68
N PRO A 35 19.78 -27.70 15.74
CA PRO A 35 21.10 -27.87 16.35
C PRO A 35 22.23 -27.37 15.43
N PRO A 36 23.40 -27.00 15.96
CA PRO A 36 24.42 -26.29 15.18
C PRO A 36 25.26 -27.27 14.36
N SER A 37 25.14 -27.25 13.03
CA SER A 37 26.21 -27.75 12.16
C SER A 37 26.06 -27.35 10.69
N THR A 38 27.20 -26.91 10.16
CA THR A 38 27.61 -26.72 8.76
C THR A 38 27.14 -25.44 8.08
N GLU A 39 28.05 -24.46 8.02
CA GLU A 39 27.96 -23.24 7.22
C GLU A 39 27.73 -23.61 5.74
N PRO A 40 26.63 -23.16 5.12
CA PRO A 40 26.53 -23.15 3.67
C PRO A 40 27.19 -21.89 3.12
N GLU A 41 27.87 -22.03 1.99
CA GLU A 41 28.47 -20.94 1.22
C GLU A 41 27.52 -19.74 1.11
N ILE A 42 27.96 -18.59 1.65
CA ILE A 42 27.20 -17.34 1.64
C ILE A 42 27.19 -16.83 0.19
N ASN A 43 26.17 -17.23 -0.57
CA ASN A 43 25.77 -16.48 -1.75
C ASN A 43 25.17 -15.16 -1.22
N GLU A 44 26.02 -14.13 -1.06
CA GLU A 44 25.68 -12.81 -0.54
C GLU A 44 24.55 -12.19 -1.37
N SER A 45 23.31 -12.55 -1.04
CA SER A 45 22.17 -11.80 -1.53
C SER A 45 22.23 -10.43 -0.86
N PRO A 46 21.90 -9.34 -1.58
CA PRO A 46 22.10 -7.99 -1.09
C PRO A 46 21.39 -7.78 0.26
N SER A 47 22.17 -7.48 1.30
CA SER A 47 21.74 -7.24 2.69
C SER A 47 21.01 -5.91 2.89
N HIS A 48 20.36 -5.40 1.84
CA HIS A 48 19.82 -4.04 1.75
C HIS A 48 18.55 -3.94 0.88
N ILE A 49 17.63 -4.90 0.97
CA ILE A 49 16.35 -4.92 0.21
C ILE A 49 15.66 -3.55 0.16
N LEU A 50 15.60 -2.82 1.28
CA LEU A 50 14.90 -1.53 1.35
C LEU A 50 15.53 -0.41 0.48
N ARG A 51 16.78 -0.57 0.03
CA ARG A 51 17.52 0.41 -0.78
C ARG A 51 17.72 -0.03 -2.23
N LEU A 52 17.25 -1.22 -2.59
CA LEU A 52 17.31 -1.71 -3.96
C LEU A 52 16.25 -1.02 -4.81
N LYS A 53 16.42 -1.08 -6.14
CA LYS A 53 15.30 -0.76 -7.03
C LYS A 53 14.14 -1.69 -6.72
N LEU A 54 12.92 -1.21 -6.92
CA LEU A 54 11.74 -1.98 -6.52
C LEU A 54 11.68 -3.36 -7.18
N SER A 55 12.04 -3.47 -8.46
CA SER A 55 12.12 -4.75 -9.18
C SER A 55 13.12 -5.73 -8.57
N GLU A 56 14.30 -5.24 -8.17
CA GLU A 56 15.33 -6.02 -7.48
C GLU A 56 14.89 -6.42 -6.06
N ALA A 57 14.23 -5.51 -5.33
CA ALA A 57 13.67 -5.80 -4.01
C ALA A 57 12.60 -6.89 -4.07
N VAL A 58 11.72 -6.85 -5.07
CA VAL A 58 10.69 -7.88 -5.30
C VAL A 58 11.33 -9.21 -5.71
N ALA A 59 12.38 -9.20 -6.53
CA ALA A 59 13.09 -10.41 -6.90
C ALA A 59 13.83 -11.05 -5.71
N ALA A 60 14.37 -10.24 -4.80
CA ALA A 60 15.11 -10.69 -3.63
C ALA A 60 14.20 -11.16 -2.47
N ASP A 61 13.01 -10.55 -2.32
CA ASP A 61 12.03 -10.83 -1.27
C ASP A 61 10.61 -10.96 -1.84
N PRO A 62 10.33 -11.94 -2.72
CA PRO A 62 9.04 -12.03 -3.39
C PRO A 62 7.90 -12.30 -2.40
N SER A 63 6.74 -11.69 -2.62
CA SER A 63 5.55 -11.95 -1.81
C SER A 63 5.10 -13.41 -1.91
N LEU A 64 4.53 -13.94 -0.82
CA LEU A 64 4.00 -15.30 -0.76
C LEU A 64 2.72 -15.51 -1.59
N ASP A 65 2.04 -14.43 -1.95
CA ASP A 65 0.78 -14.43 -2.70
C ASP A 65 0.97 -14.05 -4.19
N GLY A 66 2.23 -13.87 -4.63
CA GLY A 66 2.57 -13.56 -6.02
C GLY A 66 2.29 -12.11 -6.42
N VAL A 67 1.86 -11.26 -5.48
CA VAL A 67 1.77 -9.81 -5.69
C VAL A 67 3.18 -9.26 -5.88
N PRO A 68 3.47 -8.44 -6.91
CA PRO A 68 4.82 -7.94 -7.19
C PRO A 68 5.23 -6.83 -6.21
N LEU A 69 5.39 -7.21 -4.94
CA LEU A 69 5.80 -6.40 -3.80
C LEU A 69 6.72 -7.22 -2.90
N PRO A 70 7.64 -6.57 -2.15
CA PRO A 70 8.43 -7.26 -1.15
C PRO A 70 7.55 -7.93 -0.08
N THR A 71 7.91 -9.12 0.34
CA THR A 71 7.24 -9.90 1.38
C THR A 71 7.08 -9.09 2.67
N PHE A 72 8.12 -8.39 3.13
CA PHE A 72 8.00 -7.57 4.36
C PHE A 72 6.97 -6.45 4.22
N PHE A 73 6.89 -5.82 3.04
CA PHE A 73 5.98 -4.71 2.77
C PHE A 73 4.54 -5.23 2.72
N ARG A 74 4.33 -6.35 2.03
CA ARG A 74 3.04 -7.03 1.95
C ARG A 74 2.53 -7.41 3.35
N TYR A 75 3.41 -8.01 4.16
CA TYR A 75 3.10 -8.40 5.53
C TYR A 75 2.77 -7.19 6.43
N ALA A 76 3.52 -6.09 6.31
CA ALA A 76 3.25 -4.87 7.08
C ALA A 76 1.88 -4.27 6.74
N ILE A 77 1.48 -4.24 5.46
CA ILE A 77 0.14 -3.80 5.04
C ILE A 77 -0.94 -4.69 5.65
N ASP A 78 -0.81 -6.02 5.52
CA ASP A 78 -1.79 -6.97 6.06
C ASP A 78 -1.95 -6.82 7.58
N TYR A 79 -0.85 -6.67 8.30
CA TYR A 79 -0.86 -6.46 9.75
C TYR A 79 -1.65 -5.20 10.13
N ILE A 80 -1.47 -4.11 9.40
CA ILE A 80 -2.16 -2.84 9.67
C ILE A 80 -3.65 -2.95 9.32
N GLU A 81 -3.99 -3.58 8.20
CA GLU A 81 -5.39 -3.78 7.79
C GLU A 81 -6.17 -4.62 8.81
N GLU A 82 -5.53 -5.62 9.42
CA GLU A 82 -6.17 -6.49 10.42
C GLU A 82 -6.25 -5.85 11.82
N HIS A 83 -5.24 -5.10 12.25
CA HIS A 83 -5.12 -4.67 13.66
C HIS A 83 -5.14 -3.15 13.87
N GLY A 84 -4.84 -2.35 12.85
CA GLY A 84 -4.42 -0.95 13.01
C GLY A 84 -5.34 0.11 12.44
N LEU A 85 -6.34 -0.23 11.63
CA LEU A 85 -7.17 0.76 10.94
C LEU A 85 -7.88 1.75 11.88
N THR A 86 -8.15 1.36 13.12
CA THR A 86 -8.82 2.20 14.13
C THR A 86 -7.86 2.81 15.15
N THR A 87 -6.55 2.54 15.05
CA THR A 87 -5.55 3.07 15.97
C THR A 87 -5.39 4.58 15.80
N GLU A 88 -5.59 5.33 16.88
CA GLU A 88 -5.41 6.78 16.87
C GLU A 88 -4.00 7.20 16.43
N GLY A 89 -3.93 8.13 15.47
CA GLY A 89 -2.64 8.63 14.98
C GLY A 89 -1.82 7.61 14.20
N ILE A 90 -2.44 6.57 13.62
CA ILE A 90 -1.76 5.65 12.71
C ILE A 90 -0.98 6.41 11.63
N TYR A 91 0.22 5.95 11.25
CA TYR A 91 1.20 6.65 10.40
C TYR A 91 1.79 7.96 10.94
N ARG A 92 1.09 8.71 11.80
CA ARG A 92 1.61 9.92 12.43
C ARG A 92 2.70 9.60 13.45
N LEU A 93 2.48 8.58 14.28
CA LEU A 93 3.47 8.12 15.25
C LEU A 93 4.53 7.24 14.57
N SER A 94 5.72 7.20 15.16
CA SER A 94 6.82 6.36 14.71
C SER A 94 7.32 5.53 15.89
N PRO A 95 7.75 4.27 15.65
CA PRO A 95 8.32 3.45 16.70
C PRO A 95 9.68 4.02 17.15
N PRO A 96 10.19 3.61 18.32
CA PRO A 96 11.54 3.97 18.76
C PRO A 96 12.58 3.69 17.67
N LYS A 97 13.58 4.56 17.53
CA LYS A 97 14.57 4.47 16.44
C LYS A 97 15.28 3.11 16.42
N ASN A 98 15.75 2.65 17.57
CA ASN A 98 16.40 1.34 17.73
C ASN A 98 15.50 0.18 17.28
N ARG A 99 14.20 0.24 17.59
CA ARG A 99 13.21 -0.75 17.16
C ARG A 99 13.02 -0.71 15.65
N LEU A 100 12.95 0.47 15.06
CA LEU A 100 12.83 0.64 13.60
C LEU A 100 14.09 0.14 12.87
N ASP A 101 15.28 0.43 13.41
CA ASP A 101 16.56 -0.02 12.85
C ASP A 101 16.67 -1.56 12.89
N GLU A 102 16.23 -2.19 13.99
CA GLU A 102 16.16 -3.65 14.09
C GLU A 102 15.17 -4.26 13.08
N LEU A 103 13.99 -3.66 12.90
CA LEU A 103 13.01 -4.12 11.91
C LEU A 103 13.52 -3.97 10.47
N GLU A 104 14.20 -2.87 10.14
CA GLU A 104 14.87 -2.72 8.84
C GLU A 104 15.93 -3.80 8.64
N ARG A 105 16.79 -4.04 9.63
CA ARG A 105 17.85 -5.06 9.56
C ARG A 105 17.25 -6.43 9.26
N LYS A 106 16.18 -6.80 9.98
CA LYS A 106 15.47 -8.06 9.76
C LYS A 106 14.85 -8.15 8.36
N ALA A 107 14.16 -7.09 7.93
CA ALA A 107 13.56 -7.05 6.60
C ALA A 107 14.61 -7.19 5.49
N ASN A 108 15.74 -6.48 5.61
CA ASN A 108 16.85 -6.55 4.66
C ASN A 108 17.52 -7.93 4.60
N ASN A 109 17.49 -8.69 5.70
CA ASN A 109 18.05 -10.03 5.77
C ASN A 109 17.03 -11.13 5.47
N ARG A 110 15.76 -10.79 5.22
CA ARG A 110 14.63 -11.74 5.08
C ARG A 110 14.41 -12.59 6.34
N GLU A 111 14.73 -12.01 7.49
CA GLU A 111 14.45 -12.62 8.79
C GLU A 111 12.97 -12.46 9.16
N PRO A 112 12.41 -13.41 9.94
CA PRO A 112 11.07 -13.31 10.49
C PRO A 112 10.78 -11.95 11.18
N LEU A 113 9.72 -11.29 10.73
CA LEU A 113 9.25 -10.02 11.30
C LEU A 113 8.14 -10.26 12.32
N TYR A 114 8.35 -9.69 13.52
CA TYR A 114 7.35 -9.61 14.57
C TYR A 114 7.09 -8.14 14.91
N PHE A 115 5.86 -7.68 14.66
CA PHE A 115 5.41 -6.34 15.02
C PHE A 115 4.79 -6.40 16.42
N ALA A 116 5.29 -5.57 17.34
CA ALA A 116 4.75 -5.49 18.70
C ALA A 116 3.50 -4.62 18.75
N ASP A 117 3.46 -3.60 17.90
CA ASP A 117 2.30 -2.72 17.69
C ASP A 117 2.22 -2.30 16.22
N VAL A 118 1.21 -1.51 15.87
CA VAL A 118 0.96 -1.06 14.48
C VAL A 118 1.93 0.05 14.03
N HIS A 119 2.57 0.75 14.97
CA HIS A 119 3.57 1.76 14.68
C HIS A 119 4.86 1.12 14.16
N ASP A 120 5.22 -0.08 14.60
CA ASP A 120 6.30 -0.88 14.00
C ASP A 120 6.07 -1.06 12.48
N ALA A 121 4.90 -1.58 12.09
CA ALA A 121 4.56 -1.83 10.69
C ALA A 121 4.50 -0.55 9.85
N THR A 122 3.80 0.49 10.34
CA THR A 122 3.72 1.78 9.64
C THR A 122 5.08 2.48 9.55
N GLY A 123 5.93 2.33 10.57
CA GLY A 123 7.30 2.83 10.59
C GLY A 123 8.15 2.20 9.50
N LEU A 124 8.08 0.88 9.35
CA LEU A 124 8.81 0.13 8.34
C LEU A 124 8.36 0.48 6.92
N ILE A 125 7.04 0.57 6.68
CA ILE A 125 6.48 1.05 5.39
C ILE A 125 7.01 2.44 5.04
N LYS A 126 6.92 3.39 5.99
CA LYS A 126 7.42 4.76 5.81
C LYS A 126 8.92 4.77 5.49
N ARG A 127 9.69 3.87 6.10
CA ARG A 127 11.14 3.79 5.90
C ARG A 127 11.48 3.27 4.52
N PHE A 128 10.82 2.20 4.08
CA PHE A 128 10.98 1.66 2.74
C PHE A 128 10.64 2.69 1.65
N LEU A 129 9.48 3.33 1.74
CA LEU A 129 9.04 4.31 0.74
C LEU A 129 10.00 5.50 0.62
N ARG A 130 10.63 5.93 1.71
CA ARG A 130 11.64 7.01 1.70
C ARG A 130 13.03 6.57 1.24
N GLN A 131 13.39 5.30 1.44
CA GLN A 131 14.72 4.78 1.10
C GLN A 131 14.78 4.17 -0.30
N THR A 132 13.63 3.99 -0.95
CA THR A 132 13.56 3.51 -2.33
C THR A 132 14.33 4.49 -3.23
N PRO A 133 15.27 4.02 -4.06
CA PRO A 133 16.14 4.89 -4.86
C PRO A 133 15.40 5.66 -5.97
N GLU A 134 14.18 5.23 -6.29
CA GLU A 134 13.34 5.83 -7.32
C GLU A 134 11.97 6.17 -6.73
N PRO A 135 11.40 7.34 -7.07
CA PRO A 135 10.09 7.72 -6.55
C PRO A 135 9.01 6.75 -7.03
N VAL A 136 7.98 6.54 -6.20
CA VAL A 136 6.88 5.61 -6.50
C VAL A 136 6.17 5.97 -7.81
N LEU A 137 6.00 7.27 -8.06
CA LEU A 137 5.61 7.79 -9.37
C LEU A 137 6.69 8.75 -9.87
N PRO A 138 7.07 8.65 -11.15
CA PRO A 138 7.89 9.66 -11.81
C PRO A 138 7.27 11.08 -11.78
N VAL A 139 8.12 12.11 -11.89
CA VAL A 139 7.72 13.53 -11.76
C VAL A 139 6.72 13.96 -12.85
N GLU A 140 6.71 13.33 -14.02
CA GLU A 140 5.75 13.64 -15.09
C GLU A 140 4.28 13.42 -14.68
N PHE A 141 4.02 12.58 -13.69
CA PHE A 141 2.69 12.33 -13.15
C PHE A 141 2.12 13.57 -12.44
N GLU A 142 3.00 14.45 -11.93
CA GLU A 142 2.59 15.73 -11.32
C GLU A 142 1.81 16.59 -12.32
N ARG A 143 2.28 16.69 -13.56
CA ARG A 143 1.65 17.52 -14.60
C ARG A 143 0.23 17.04 -14.92
N ILE A 144 0.00 15.72 -14.87
CA ILE A 144 -1.34 15.14 -15.10
C ILE A 144 -2.29 15.55 -13.97
N ALA A 145 -1.84 15.45 -12.71
CA ALA A 145 -2.64 15.86 -11.55
C ALA A 145 -2.86 17.39 -11.49
N GLU A 146 -1.83 18.18 -11.84
CA GLU A 146 -1.90 19.65 -11.85
C GLU A 146 -2.86 20.20 -12.90
N SER A 147 -2.93 19.54 -14.05
CA SER A 147 -3.84 19.90 -15.15
C SER A 147 -5.28 19.40 -14.94
N CYS A 148 -5.52 18.60 -13.89
CA CYS A 148 -6.86 18.20 -13.50
C CYS A 148 -7.60 19.35 -12.83
N GLN A 149 -8.59 19.92 -13.53
CA GLN A 149 -9.45 20.98 -13.01
C GLN A 149 -10.70 20.44 -12.28
N CYS A 150 -10.85 19.12 -12.16
CA CYS A 150 -11.93 18.49 -11.42
C CYS A 150 -11.68 18.56 -9.90
N GLY A 151 -12.72 18.26 -9.10
CA GLY A 151 -12.63 18.26 -7.64
C GLY A 151 -11.66 17.23 -7.03
N LEU A 152 -11.05 16.33 -7.83
CA LEU A 152 -10.14 15.29 -7.36
C LEU A 152 -8.84 15.86 -6.75
N ALA A 153 -8.22 16.85 -7.41
CA ALA A 153 -6.94 17.42 -6.98
C ALA A 153 -7.08 18.49 -5.88
N PHE A 154 -8.27 19.07 -5.71
CA PHE A 154 -8.52 20.19 -4.81
C PHE A 154 -9.29 19.81 -3.54
N ALA A 155 -9.72 18.56 -3.42
CA ALA A 155 -10.48 18.09 -2.27
C ALA A 155 -9.71 18.28 -0.95
N THR A 156 -10.42 18.75 0.08
CA THR A 156 -9.89 18.87 1.44
C THR A 156 -10.26 17.68 2.32
N GLN A 157 -11.27 16.92 1.93
CA GLN A 157 -11.70 15.70 2.60
C GLN A 157 -11.92 14.62 1.56
N LEU A 158 -11.91 13.37 2.00
CA LEU A 158 -12.18 12.25 1.12
C LEU A 158 -13.66 12.28 0.74
N LYS A 159 -13.95 12.44 -0.57
CA LYS A 159 -15.30 12.57 -1.09
C LYS A 159 -15.73 11.29 -1.81
N PRO A 160 -16.62 10.47 -1.19
CA PRO A 160 -17.27 9.37 -1.89
C PRO A 160 -18.01 9.90 -3.12
N GLY A 161 -17.82 9.26 -4.27
CA GLY A 161 -18.51 9.65 -5.50
C GLY A 161 -17.84 10.75 -6.33
N ALA A 162 -16.67 11.26 -5.93
CA ALA A 162 -15.93 12.18 -6.78
C ALA A 162 -15.50 11.47 -8.09
N ILE A 163 -15.82 12.06 -9.23
CA ILE A 163 -15.46 11.56 -10.56
C ILE A 163 -14.66 12.59 -11.33
N CYS A 164 -13.74 12.13 -12.17
CA CYS A 164 -13.07 12.97 -13.14
C CYS A 164 -13.95 13.14 -14.38
N THR A 165 -14.13 14.37 -14.82
CA THR A 165 -14.84 14.71 -16.07
C THR A 165 -13.92 15.33 -17.13
N CYS A 166 -12.66 15.61 -16.79
CA CYS A 166 -11.68 16.25 -17.70
C CYS A 166 -10.73 15.26 -18.40
N GLY A 167 -10.97 13.94 -18.28
CA GLY A 167 -10.15 12.92 -18.93
C GLY A 167 -8.79 12.63 -18.27
N LYS A 168 -8.35 13.42 -17.28
CA LYS A 168 -7.02 13.26 -16.65
C LYS A 168 -6.82 11.94 -15.90
N VAL A 169 -7.88 11.31 -15.42
CA VAL A 169 -7.78 9.94 -14.87
C VAL A 169 -7.46 8.92 -15.94
N GLN A 170 -7.98 9.09 -17.17
CA GLN A 170 -7.65 8.21 -18.28
C GLN A 170 -6.19 8.40 -18.71
N GLU A 171 -5.73 9.65 -18.81
CA GLU A 171 -4.32 9.97 -19.10
C GLU A 171 -3.37 9.41 -18.03
N MET A 172 -3.72 9.56 -16.74
CA MET A 172 -2.98 8.96 -15.64
C MET A 172 -2.93 7.43 -15.77
N LYS A 173 -4.05 6.81 -16.12
CA LYS A 173 -4.15 5.36 -16.30
C LYS A 173 -3.26 4.86 -17.44
N GLU A 174 -3.21 5.59 -18.55
CA GLU A 174 -2.33 5.29 -19.68
C GLU A 174 -0.86 5.44 -19.31
N ALA A 175 -0.49 6.49 -18.58
CA ALA A 175 0.85 6.67 -18.05
C ALA A 175 1.25 5.53 -17.10
N LEU A 176 0.37 5.11 -16.20
CA LEU A 176 0.62 3.98 -15.28
C LEU A 176 0.86 2.65 -16.01
N LYS A 177 0.32 2.44 -17.22
CA LYS A 177 0.57 1.23 -18.01
C LYS A 177 2.00 1.13 -18.55
N LEU A 178 2.71 2.25 -18.62
CA LEU A 178 4.10 2.31 -19.07
C LEU A 178 5.10 2.02 -17.94
N LEU A 179 4.64 2.03 -16.69
CA LEU A 179 5.49 1.70 -15.55
C LEU A 179 5.67 0.19 -15.40
N GLU A 180 6.78 -0.19 -14.76
CA GLU A 180 7.02 -1.56 -14.29
C GLU A 180 5.88 -2.04 -13.39
N ILE A 181 5.57 -3.34 -13.45
CA ILE A 181 4.42 -3.91 -12.76
C ILE A 181 4.55 -3.76 -11.24
N GLU A 182 5.76 -3.85 -10.71
CA GLU A 182 6.08 -3.67 -9.30
C GLU A 182 5.75 -2.24 -8.85
N ARG A 183 6.15 -1.22 -9.62
CA ARG A 183 5.89 0.20 -9.28
C ARG A 183 4.42 0.54 -9.33
N LYS A 184 3.75 0.12 -10.41
CA LYS A 184 2.30 0.27 -10.57
C LYS A 184 1.56 -0.39 -9.41
N THR A 185 1.99 -1.58 -9.00
CA THR A 185 1.40 -2.32 -7.87
C THR A 185 1.66 -1.63 -6.53
N LEU A 186 2.88 -1.17 -6.27
CA LEU A 186 3.21 -0.43 -5.05
C LEU A 186 2.37 0.82 -4.93
N PHE A 187 2.28 1.62 -6.00
CA PHE A 187 1.41 2.78 -6.05
C PHE A 187 -0.04 2.41 -5.69
N TYR A 188 -0.57 1.33 -6.27
CA TYR A 188 -1.94 0.93 -5.99
C TYR A 188 -2.16 0.51 -4.54
N TYR A 189 -1.30 -0.35 -4.00
CA TYR A 189 -1.44 -0.81 -2.63
C TYR A 189 -1.27 0.32 -1.61
N VAL A 190 -0.34 1.26 -1.83
CA VAL A 190 -0.15 2.42 -0.95
C VAL A 190 -1.42 3.28 -0.90
N PHE A 191 -1.96 3.68 -2.06
CA PHE A 191 -3.10 4.60 -2.09
C PHE A 191 -4.42 3.92 -1.71
N LEU A 192 -4.57 2.62 -1.97
CA LEU A 192 -5.72 1.86 -1.53
C LEU A 192 -5.70 1.63 -0.01
N HIS A 193 -4.53 1.31 0.56
CA HIS A 193 -4.35 1.22 2.01
C HIS A 193 -4.61 2.57 2.69
N ALA A 194 -4.07 3.65 2.13
CA ALA A 194 -4.32 5.00 2.62
C ALA A 194 -5.82 5.34 2.61
N GLN A 195 -6.55 4.94 1.56
CA GLN A 195 -8.01 5.06 1.52
C GLN A 195 -8.66 4.33 2.70
N ASN A 196 -8.30 3.07 2.98
CA ASN A 196 -8.87 2.30 4.09
C ASN A 196 -8.63 2.99 5.44
N VAL A 197 -7.42 3.50 5.68
CA VAL A 197 -7.13 4.30 6.88
C VAL A 197 -8.02 5.54 6.94
N MET A 198 -8.14 6.29 5.84
CA MET A 198 -8.98 7.50 5.80
C MET A 198 -10.47 7.20 5.98
N THR A 199 -10.99 6.02 5.59
CA THR A 199 -12.40 5.64 5.87
C THR A 199 -12.70 5.59 7.37
N LYS A 200 -11.67 5.34 8.19
CA LYS A 200 -11.74 5.19 9.65
C LYS A 200 -11.34 6.47 10.39
N GLU A 201 -11.28 7.61 9.71
CA GLU A 201 -10.91 8.92 10.27
C GLU A 201 -11.64 9.26 11.58
N LYS A 202 -12.90 8.86 11.74
CA LYS A 202 -13.67 9.12 12.97
C LYS A 202 -13.04 8.46 14.20
N GLU A 203 -12.43 7.30 14.03
CA GLU A 203 -11.79 6.51 15.08
C GLU A 203 -10.31 6.88 15.18
N ASN A 204 -9.56 6.77 14.07
CA ASN A 204 -8.11 6.93 14.07
C ASN A 204 -7.60 8.38 13.95
N LYS A 205 -8.46 9.35 13.65
CA LYS A 205 -8.15 10.79 13.47
C LYS A 205 -7.22 11.11 12.28
N MET A 206 -7.07 10.19 11.33
CA MET A 206 -6.16 10.30 10.18
C MET A 206 -6.92 10.36 8.85
N GLY A 207 -7.47 11.54 8.54
CA GLY A 207 -8.14 11.85 7.27
C GLY A 207 -7.23 12.33 6.14
N LEU A 208 -7.83 12.82 5.06
CA LEU A 208 -7.11 13.30 3.88
C LEU A 208 -6.13 14.45 4.19
N GLN A 209 -6.48 15.39 5.08
CA GLN A 209 -5.56 16.45 5.47
C GLN A 209 -4.35 15.92 6.25
N ALA A 210 -4.60 15.08 7.26
CA ALA A 210 -3.56 14.57 8.16
C ALA A 210 -2.67 13.53 7.47
N LEU A 211 -3.27 12.45 6.95
CA LEU A 211 -2.53 11.39 6.27
C LEU A 211 -1.99 11.86 4.91
N GLY A 212 -2.70 12.74 4.20
CA GLY A 212 -2.22 13.28 2.93
C GLY A 212 -0.95 14.14 3.07
N LEU A 213 -0.75 14.84 4.19
CA LEU A 213 0.52 15.54 4.45
C LEU A 213 1.68 14.57 4.70
N LEU A 214 1.41 13.46 5.40
CA LEU A 214 2.41 12.41 5.60
C LEU A 214 2.76 11.73 4.27
N LEU A 215 1.78 11.45 3.43
CA LEU A 215 2.02 10.86 2.10
C LEU A 215 2.82 11.79 1.19
N GLN A 216 2.58 13.11 1.22
CA GLN A 216 3.40 14.08 0.46
C GLN A 216 4.87 13.97 0.83
N THR A 217 5.18 13.88 2.13
CA THR A 217 6.59 13.83 2.60
C THR A 217 7.23 12.46 2.43
N VAL A 218 6.47 11.37 2.52
CA VAL A 218 6.98 10.01 2.37
C VAL A 218 7.17 9.60 0.92
N LEU A 219 6.29 10.08 0.02
CA LEU A 219 6.30 9.74 -1.40
C LEU A 219 6.92 10.84 -2.27
N GLU A 220 7.29 11.98 -1.68
CA GLU A 220 7.79 13.17 -2.38
C GLU A 220 6.85 13.68 -3.48
N MET A 221 5.54 13.58 -3.23
CA MET A 221 4.47 13.99 -4.15
C MET A 221 3.86 15.33 -3.74
N SER A 222 3.37 16.10 -4.71
CA SER A 222 2.59 17.30 -4.44
C SER A 222 1.25 16.98 -3.77
N ARG A 223 0.68 17.95 -3.05
CA ARG A 223 -0.66 17.85 -2.48
C ARG A 223 -1.70 17.49 -3.55
N LYS A 224 -1.58 18.05 -4.75
CA LYS A 224 -2.51 17.80 -5.85
C LYS A 224 -2.41 16.36 -6.33
N LEU A 225 -1.21 15.81 -6.50
CA LEU A 225 -1.02 14.42 -6.90
C LEU A 225 -1.50 13.44 -5.84
N VAL A 226 -1.26 13.70 -4.56
CA VAL A 226 -1.80 12.88 -3.47
C VAL A 226 -3.33 12.91 -3.46
N CYS A 227 -3.94 14.10 -3.48
CA CYS A 227 -5.40 14.23 -3.51
C CYS A 227 -5.99 13.54 -4.75
N PHE A 228 -5.40 13.77 -5.92
CA PHE A 228 -5.81 13.14 -7.17
C PHE A 228 -5.75 11.61 -7.05
N SER A 229 -4.62 11.06 -6.61
CA SER A 229 -4.38 9.61 -6.54
C SER A 229 -5.33 8.92 -5.57
N VAL A 230 -5.53 9.49 -4.37
CA VAL A 230 -6.47 8.95 -3.38
C VAL A 230 -7.89 8.89 -3.95
N HIS A 231 -8.35 9.87 -4.74
CA HIS A 231 -9.70 9.81 -5.29
C HIS A 231 -9.81 8.99 -6.57
N ALA A 232 -8.78 9.01 -7.43
CA ALA A 232 -8.78 8.39 -8.74
C ALA A 232 -8.57 6.87 -8.71
N ILE A 233 -7.84 6.33 -7.73
CA ILE A 233 -7.52 4.90 -7.66
C ILE A 233 -8.75 4.00 -7.51
N ARG A 234 -9.64 4.45 -6.62
CA ARG A 234 -10.88 3.89 -6.11
C ARG A 234 -10.95 2.38 -5.78
N ALA A 235 -10.97 2.09 -4.49
CA ALA A 235 -12.05 1.28 -3.91
C ALA A 235 -12.43 1.79 -2.50
N PHE A 236 -13.25 2.85 -2.42
CA PHE A 236 -13.67 3.46 -1.16
C PHE A 236 -15.04 2.98 -0.64
N ASP A 237 -15.90 2.45 -1.51
CA ASP A 237 -17.19 1.84 -1.15
C ASP A 237 -17.53 0.61 -2.00
N GLY A 238 -16.68 0.29 -2.98
CA GLY A 238 -16.90 -0.77 -3.96
C GLY A 238 -18.10 -0.53 -4.88
N ARG A 239 -18.70 0.67 -4.89
CA ARG A 239 -19.91 0.98 -5.67
C ARG A 239 -19.53 1.73 -6.94
N PRO A 240 -19.63 1.15 -8.15
CA PRO A 240 -19.39 1.90 -9.39
C PRO A 240 -20.25 3.17 -9.43
N VAL A 241 -19.63 4.31 -9.72
CA VAL A 241 -20.36 5.53 -10.08
C VAL A 241 -20.52 5.49 -11.58
N GLU A 242 -21.76 5.64 -12.05
CA GLU A 242 -22.07 5.65 -13.48
C GLU A 242 -21.27 6.75 -14.19
N GLY A 243 -20.59 6.40 -15.29
CA GLY A 243 -19.71 7.30 -16.03
C GLY A 243 -18.35 7.59 -15.37
N GLY A 244 -18.01 6.94 -14.24
CA GLY A 244 -16.72 7.13 -13.57
C GLY A 244 -15.58 6.34 -14.22
N CYS A 245 -14.44 7.01 -14.45
CA CYS A 245 -13.16 6.35 -14.77
C CYS A 245 -12.26 6.30 -13.54
N TYR A 246 -11.56 5.18 -13.33
CA TYR A 246 -10.70 4.90 -12.18
C TYR A 246 -9.34 4.31 -12.61
N LEU A 247 -8.32 4.49 -11.76
CA LEU A 247 -6.97 3.98 -12.05
C LEU A 247 -6.86 2.47 -11.88
N LEU A 248 -7.59 1.88 -10.92
CA LEU A 248 -7.68 0.43 -10.80
C LEU A 248 -8.46 -0.14 -12.00
N GLU A 249 -7.84 -1.10 -12.68
CA GLU A 249 -8.51 -1.88 -13.72
C GLU A 249 -9.44 -2.92 -13.09
N GLU A 250 -10.55 -3.26 -13.75
CA GLU A 250 -11.46 -4.33 -13.28
C GLU A 250 -10.76 -5.71 -13.20
N SER A 251 -9.69 -5.88 -13.98
CA SER A 251 -8.80 -7.05 -14.00
C SER A 251 -7.75 -7.07 -12.88
N PHE A 252 -7.57 -5.96 -12.15
CA PHE A 252 -6.63 -5.90 -11.04
C PHE A 252 -7.25 -6.61 -9.83
N GLU A 253 -7.02 -7.92 -9.73
CA GLU A 253 -7.38 -8.69 -8.54
C GLU A 253 -6.49 -8.25 -7.39
N ILE A 254 -7.02 -7.39 -6.53
CA ILE A 254 -6.43 -7.15 -5.21
C ILE A 254 -6.51 -8.49 -4.49
N VAL A 255 -5.36 -9.15 -4.33
CA VAL A 255 -5.27 -10.40 -3.58
C VAL A 255 -5.57 -10.05 -2.11
N LYS A 256 -6.65 -10.62 -1.59
CA LYS A 256 -7.16 -10.41 -0.23
C LYS A 256 -6.95 -11.64 0.61
#